data_AF-A0A354M138-F1
#
_entry.id   AF-A0A354M138-F1
#
_cell.length_a   1.000
_cell.length_b   1.000
_cell.length_c   1.000
_cell.angle_alpha   90.00
_cell.angle_beta   90.00
_cell.angle_gamma   90.00
#
_symmetry.space_group_name_H-M   'P 1'
#
loop_
_entity.id
_entity.type
_entity.pdbx_description
1 polymer ?
#
loop_
_entity_poly.entity_id
_entity_poly.type
_entity_poly.pdbx_seq_one_letter_code
_entity_poly.pdbx_strand_id
1 'polypeptide(L)'
;MDMDWINIMGKFDYKNICVQIKVRENLTDQRFVEFTKEWGFTEKDFDAFLDTIEGGACNERARKIIEFFVEYEGGFILPDKYNGYEPIKKIFNKDDISDPVAWLSFPAGSLYLRKRYKFDVEIVNEYWAIIFSEGIAEKPVRVLPEYMGVITFWFSKQRKIDMEFLKRLLKDFCEYLNTDYGVIFDQETHEVLFDLFE
;
A
#
# COMPACT_ATOMS: atom_id res chain seq x y z
N MET A 1 -26.83 15.75 17.93
CA MET A 1 -26.01 15.81 16.71
C MET A 1 -25.12 14.59 16.79
N ASP A 2 -25.62 13.46 16.29
CA ASP A 2 -24.98 12.16 16.48
C ASP A 2 -23.65 12.14 15.71
N MET A 3 -22.56 12.09 16.47
CA MET A 3 -21.28 11.65 15.92
C MET A 3 -21.41 10.16 15.69
N ASP A 4 -21.77 9.78 14.47
CA ASP A 4 -21.45 8.47 13.93
C ASP A 4 -19.95 8.28 14.13
N TRP A 5 -19.59 7.53 15.17
CA TRP A 5 -18.31 6.85 15.25
C TRP A 5 -18.24 5.97 13.99
N ILE A 6 -17.68 6.52 12.92
CA ILE A 6 -17.16 5.73 11.82
C ILE A 6 -16.28 4.72 12.52
N ASN A 7 -16.71 3.45 12.56
CA ASN A 7 -15.89 2.34 13.00
C ASN A 7 -14.59 2.43 12.20
N ILE A 8 -13.55 3.00 12.81
CA ILE A 8 -12.21 3.04 12.25
C ILE A 8 -11.72 1.60 12.40
N MET A 9 -12.03 0.79 11.39
CA MET A 9 -11.37 -0.49 11.18
C MET A 9 -9.96 -0.19 10.63
N GLY A 10 -9.02 -1.12 10.79
CA GLY A 10 -7.65 -0.95 10.27
C GLY A 10 -6.60 -0.89 11.37
N LYS A 11 -5.43 -0.35 11.02
CA LYS A 11 -4.21 -0.28 11.87
C LYS A 11 -4.47 0.15 13.31
N PHE A 12 -5.46 1.03 13.55
CA PHE A 12 -5.73 1.67 14.83
C PHE A 12 -6.73 0.93 15.75
N ASP A 13 -7.41 -0.14 15.30
CA ASP A 13 -8.33 -0.94 16.13
C ASP A 13 -7.55 -1.97 17.00
N TYR A 14 -6.30 -2.28 16.63
CA TYR A 14 -5.37 -3.24 17.26
C TYR A 14 -5.88 -4.67 17.46
N LYS A 15 -7.17 -4.96 17.20
CA LYS A 15 -7.82 -6.27 17.33
C LYS A 15 -8.18 -6.81 15.95
N ASN A 16 -7.16 -7.06 15.15
CA ASN A 16 -7.31 -7.60 13.80
C ASN A 16 -6.55 -8.93 13.63
N ILE A 17 -7.03 -9.75 12.70
CA ILE A 17 -6.19 -10.73 12.02
C ILE A 17 -5.69 -10.08 10.74
N CYS A 18 -4.38 -10.09 10.56
CA CYS A 18 -3.72 -9.41 9.47
C CYS A 18 -3.25 -10.42 8.42
N VAL A 19 -3.43 -10.09 7.15
CA VAL A 19 -2.75 -10.77 6.04
C VAL A 19 -1.68 -9.82 5.54
N GLN A 20 -0.41 -10.22 5.59
CA GLN A 20 0.70 -9.41 5.12
C GLN A 20 1.48 -10.10 4.02
N ILE A 21 1.74 -9.34 2.96
CA ILE A 21 2.54 -9.75 1.81
C ILE A 21 3.63 -8.71 1.64
N LYS A 22 4.86 -9.14 1.36
CA LYS A 22 5.97 -8.24 1.05
C LYS A 22 6.44 -8.44 -0.38
N VAL A 23 6.78 -7.34 -1.04
CA VAL A 23 7.23 -7.29 -2.44
C VAL A 23 8.67 -6.78 -2.44
N ARG A 24 9.57 -7.50 -3.09
CA ARG A 24 11.00 -7.13 -3.15
C ARG A 24 11.25 -5.97 -4.11
N GLU A 25 10.55 -5.97 -5.23
CA GLU A 25 10.75 -5.01 -6.30
C GLU A 25 10.30 -3.60 -5.90
N ASN A 26 11.05 -2.60 -6.37
CA ASN A 26 10.75 -1.20 -6.12
C ASN A 26 9.42 -0.80 -6.75
N LEU A 27 8.51 -0.26 -5.93
CA LEU A 27 7.21 0.25 -6.37
C LEU A 27 7.28 1.68 -6.90
N THR A 28 8.40 2.38 -6.70
CA THR A 28 8.58 3.76 -7.14
C THR A 28 8.72 3.84 -8.65
N ASP A 29 8.11 4.86 -9.26
CA ASP A 29 8.33 5.19 -10.67
C ASP A 29 9.81 5.47 -10.93
N GLN A 30 10.36 4.84 -11.98
CA GLN A 30 11.78 4.89 -12.31
C GLN A 30 12.26 6.34 -12.52
N ARG A 31 11.41 7.26 -12.98
CA ARG A 31 11.78 8.67 -13.16
C ARG A 31 12.22 9.31 -11.84
N PHE A 32 11.53 9.03 -10.73
CA PHE A 32 11.93 9.51 -9.40
C PHE A 32 13.21 8.82 -8.92
N VAL A 33 13.35 7.52 -9.19
CA VAL A 33 14.57 6.77 -8.84
C VAL A 33 15.78 7.38 -9.53
N GLU A 34 15.67 7.72 -10.81
CA GLU A 34 16.72 8.40 -11.58
C GLU A 34 17.00 9.80 -11.06
N PHE A 35 15.96 10.60 -10.81
CA PHE A 35 16.09 11.97 -10.30
C PHE A 35 16.82 12.02 -8.94
N THR A 36 16.52 11.06 -8.06
CA THR A 36 17.07 11.01 -6.70
C THR A 36 18.44 10.32 -6.57
N LYS A 37 19.07 9.90 -7.69
CA LYS A 37 20.44 9.34 -7.67
C LYS A 37 21.46 10.33 -7.13
N GLU A 38 21.30 11.62 -7.45
CA GLU A 38 22.15 12.71 -7.00
C GLU A 38 21.38 13.59 -6.02
N TRP A 39 21.43 13.21 -4.74
CA TRP A 39 20.83 14.00 -3.67
C TRP A 39 21.50 15.36 -3.48
N GLY A 40 20.70 16.37 -3.13
CA GLY A 40 21.14 17.77 -2.96
C GLY A 40 20.42 18.77 -3.88
N PHE A 41 19.35 18.35 -4.56
CA PHE A 41 18.46 19.22 -5.32
C PHE A 41 17.63 20.15 -4.42
N THR A 42 17.12 21.24 -4.97
CA THR A 42 16.23 22.18 -4.26
C THR A 42 14.76 21.83 -4.44
N GLU A 43 13.90 22.42 -3.62
CA GLU A 43 12.43 22.30 -3.80
C GLU A 43 11.99 22.73 -5.21
N LYS A 44 12.61 23.80 -5.75
CA LYS A 44 12.33 24.27 -7.10
C LYS A 44 12.76 23.28 -8.19
N ASP A 45 13.89 22.59 -8.01
CA ASP A 45 14.34 21.56 -8.96
C ASP A 45 13.37 20.38 -8.96
N PHE A 46 12.84 20.02 -7.78
CA PHE A 46 11.86 18.97 -7.64
C PHE A 46 10.50 19.35 -8.25
N ASP A 47 10.00 20.56 -8.00
CA ASP A 47 8.78 21.06 -8.65
C ASP A 47 8.90 21.05 -10.17
N ALA A 48 10.02 21.55 -10.70
CA ALA A 48 10.28 21.54 -12.14
C ALA A 48 10.35 20.11 -12.70
N PHE A 49 10.87 19.16 -11.93
CA PHE A 49 10.85 17.75 -12.29
C PHE A 49 9.43 17.17 -12.27
N LEU A 50 8.61 17.47 -11.25
CA LEU A 50 7.21 17.03 -11.19
C LEU A 50 6.41 17.50 -12.40
N ASP A 51 6.64 18.73 -12.87
CA ASP A 51 6.02 19.28 -14.09
C ASP A 51 6.35 18.48 -15.35
N THR A 52 7.45 17.70 -15.37
CA THR A 52 7.81 16.82 -16.50
C THR A 52 7.09 15.47 -16.48
N ILE A 53 6.41 15.13 -15.37
CA ILE A 53 5.75 13.84 -15.18
C ILE A 53 4.30 13.93 -15.67
N GLU A 54 4.14 13.94 -17.00
CA GLU A 54 2.81 13.84 -17.61
C GLU A 54 2.13 12.52 -17.21
N GLY A 55 0.84 12.59 -16.87
CA GLY A 55 0.03 11.42 -16.48
C GLY A 55 0.27 10.90 -15.04
N GLY A 56 1.12 11.56 -14.26
CA GLY A 56 1.44 11.17 -12.89
C GLY A 56 2.48 10.04 -12.80
N ALA A 57 2.83 9.69 -11.56
CA ALA A 57 3.76 8.59 -11.30
C ALA A 57 3.15 7.26 -11.77
N CYS A 58 3.96 6.35 -12.27
CA CYS A 58 3.51 5.02 -12.67
C CYS A 58 4.63 3.99 -12.53
N ASN A 59 4.28 2.84 -11.97
CA ASN A 59 5.15 1.68 -11.86
C ASN A 59 4.33 0.42 -12.15
N GLU A 60 4.88 -0.48 -12.96
CA GLU A 60 4.18 -1.70 -13.39
C GLU A 60 3.87 -2.65 -12.23
N ARG A 61 4.77 -2.75 -11.25
CA ARG A 61 4.54 -3.58 -10.06
C ARG A 61 3.46 -2.96 -9.17
N ALA A 62 3.49 -1.63 -8.98
CA ALA A 62 2.42 -0.91 -8.29
C ALA A 62 1.07 -1.11 -8.98
N ARG A 63 1.03 -1.03 -10.32
CA ARG A 63 -0.17 -1.31 -11.14
C ARG A 63 -0.71 -2.71 -10.89
N LYS A 64 0.12 -3.75 -10.99
CA LYS A 64 -0.29 -5.14 -10.73
C LYS A 64 -0.89 -5.34 -9.36
N ILE A 65 -0.34 -4.68 -8.33
CA ILE A 65 -0.91 -4.73 -6.98
C ILE A 65 -2.35 -4.23 -6.99
N ILE A 66 -2.64 -3.11 -7.67
CA ILE A 66 -4.01 -2.55 -7.76
C ILE A 66 -4.93 -3.41 -8.64
N GLU A 67 -4.42 -3.92 -9.77
CA GLU A 67 -5.16 -4.81 -10.67
C GLU A 67 -5.63 -6.08 -9.95
N PHE A 68 -4.80 -6.65 -9.06
CA PHE A 68 -5.22 -7.79 -8.24
C PHE A 68 -6.51 -7.50 -7.47
N PHE A 69 -6.66 -6.32 -6.85
CA PHE A 69 -7.88 -5.95 -6.15
C PHE A 69 -9.11 -5.84 -7.06
N VAL A 70 -8.90 -5.41 -8.30
CA VAL A 70 -9.97 -5.25 -9.30
C VAL A 70 -10.44 -6.61 -9.83
N GLU A 71 -9.49 -7.51 -10.08
CA GLU A 71 -9.74 -8.75 -10.81
C GLU A 71 -10.09 -9.94 -9.90
N TYR A 72 -9.58 -9.95 -8.67
CA TYR A 72 -9.65 -11.13 -7.80
C TYR A 72 -11.08 -11.60 -7.54
N GLU A 73 -11.34 -12.87 -7.90
CA GLU A 73 -12.63 -13.56 -7.80
C GLU A 73 -13.82 -12.70 -8.30
N GLY A 74 -13.64 -11.96 -9.41
CA GLY A 74 -14.70 -11.12 -9.98
C GLY A 74 -15.00 -9.87 -9.16
N GLY A 75 -13.99 -9.32 -8.46
CA GLY A 75 -14.12 -8.13 -7.62
C GLY A 75 -14.55 -8.43 -6.18
N PHE A 76 -14.34 -9.66 -5.70
CA PHE A 76 -14.70 -10.05 -4.33
C PHE A 76 -14.05 -9.14 -3.29
N ILE A 77 -12.79 -8.78 -3.51
CA ILE A 77 -12.02 -7.86 -2.65
C ILE A 77 -11.98 -6.42 -3.17
N LEU A 78 -12.76 -6.07 -4.20
CA LEU A 78 -12.78 -4.72 -4.77
C LEU A 78 -13.06 -3.68 -3.67
N PRO A 79 -12.18 -2.68 -3.48
CA PRO A 79 -12.39 -1.63 -2.49
C PRO A 79 -13.61 -0.79 -2.83
N ASP A 80 -14.29 -0.28 -1.80
CA ASP A 80 -15.33 0.74 -1.98
C ASP A 80 -14.70 2.13 -2.03
N LYS A 81 -13.64 2.33 -1.24
CA LYS A 81 -12.95 3.62 -1.09
C LYS A 81 -11.45 3.47 -1.04
N TYR A 82 -10.76 4.55 -1.39
CA TYR A 82 -9.32 4.69 -1.20
C TYR A 82 -8.94 6.10 -0.75
N ASN A 83 -7.72 6.24 -0.22
CA ASN A 83 -7.06 7.53 -0.04
C ASN A 83 -5.53 7.35 0.14
N GLY A 84 -4.73 8.40 0.05
CA GLY A 84 -3.30 8.36 0.39
C GLY A 84 -3.05 8.52 1.90
N TYR A 85 -4.08 8.89 2.65
CA TYR A 85 -4.05 9.14 4.09
C TYR A 85 -5.46 9.03 4.67
N GLU A 86 -5.58 8.75 5.97
CA GLU A 86 -6.86 8.83 6.67
C GLU A 86 -7.35 10.28 6.78
N PRO A 87 -8.66 10.57 6.63
CA PRO A 87 -9.75 9.62 6.46
C PRO A 87 -9.89 9.05 5.02
N ILE A 88 -10.16 7.74 4.90
CA ILE A 88 -10.41 7.09 3.59
C ILE A 88 -11.75 7.54 2.99
N LYS A 89 -11.71 8.43 1.98
CA LYS A 89 -12.90 9.13 1.47
C LYS A 89 -13.19 8.99 -0.03
N LYS A 90 -12.18 8.86 -0.90
CA LYS A 90 -12.42 8.80 -2.36
C LYS A 90 -13.12 7.49 -2.73
N ILE A 91 -14.05 7.54 -3.67
CA ILE A 91 -14.72 6.33 -4.20
C ILE A 91 -13.73 5.62 -5.13
N PHE A 92 -13.55 4.31 -4.96
CA PHE A 92 -12.70 3.54 -5.84
C PHE A 92 -13.40 3.30 -7.19
N ASN A 93 -12.79 3.72 -8.28
CA ASN A 93 -13.26 3.44 -9.63
C ASN A 93 -12.46 2.29 -10.23
N LYS A 94 -13.09 1.14 -10.46
CA LYS A 94 -12.41 -0.03 -11.03
C LYS A 94 -11.97 0.17 -12.49
N ASP A 95 -12.63 1.08 -13.20
CA ASP A 95 -12.37 1.33 -14.62
C ASP A 95 -11.28 2.39 -14.82
N ASP A 96 -10.85 3.05 -13.75
CA ASP A 96 -9.74 4.01 -13.74
C ASP A 96 -8.94 3.89 -12.44
N ILE A 97 -7.82 3.17 -12.53
CA ILE A 97 -6.89 2.93 -11.43
C ILE A 97 -5.67 3.87 -11.45
N SER A 98 -5.67 4.92 -12.29
CA SER A 98 -4.51 5.81 -12.45
C SER A 98 -4.11 6.50 -11.15
N ASP A 99 -5.05 7.09 -10.43
CA ASP A 99 -4.84 7.75 -9.14
C ASP A 99 -4.21 6.81 -8.07
N PRO A 100 -4.82 5.63 -7.76
CA PRO A 100 -4.22 4.68 -6.82
C PRO A 100 -2.80 4.25 -7.22
N VAL A 101 -2.57 3.99 -8.50
CA VAL A 101 -1.25 3.60 -9.01
C VAL A 101 -0.25 4.73 -8.84
N ALA A 102 -0.63 5.97 -9.16
CA ALA A 102 0.25 7.13 -9.03
C ALA A 102 0.66 7.39 -7.57
N TRP A 103 -0.28 7.29 -6.64
CA TRP A 103 0.03 7.47 -5.22
C TRP A 103 0.96 6.39 -4.67
N LEU A 104 0.75 5.13 -5.06
CA LEU A 104 1.65 4.05 -4.66
C LEU A 104 3.03 4.16 -5.34
N SER A 105 3.08 4.66 -6.58
CA SER A 105 4.30 4.82 -7.35
C SER A 105 5.15 6.03 -6.94
N PHE A 106 4.63 6.90 -6.09
CA PHE A 106 5.38 8.04 -5.56
C PHE A 106 6.40 7.59 -4.49
N PRO A 107 7.58 8.23 -4.37
CA PRO A 107 8.53 7.94 -3.29
C PRO A 107 7.89 8.03 -1.90
N ALA A 108 8.11 7.02 -1.05
CA ALA A 108 7.41 6.89 0.24
C ALA A 108 5.87 6.93 0.14
N GLY A 109 5.32 6.56 -1.02
CA GLY A 109 3.89 6.50 -1.26
C GLY A 109 3.19 5.52 -0.32
N SER A 110 1.99 5.89 0.12
CA SER A 110 1.10 4.98 0.83
C SER A 110 -0.28 5.05 0.20
N LEU A 111 -0.95 3.91 0.14
CA LEU A 111 -2.31 3.78 -0.35
C LEU A 111 -3.14 2.99 0.64
N TYR A 112 -4.18 3.66 1.15
CA TYR A 112 -5.20 3.03 1.97
C TYR A 112 -6.39 2.64 1.12
N LEU A 113 -6.83 1.39 1.24
CA LEU A 113 -8.03 0.86 0.60
C LEU A 113 -9.01 0.40 1.68
N ARG A 114 -10.31 0.60 1.45
CA ARG A 114 -11.36 0.17 2.38
C ARG A 114 -12.44 -0.57 1.63
N LYS A 115 -12.73 -1.78 2.10
CA LYS A 115 -13.95 -2.51 1.76
C LYS A 115 -14.87 -2.50 2.99
N ARG A 116 -15.93 -1.71 2.91
CA ARG A 116 -16.85 -1.44 4.00
C ARG A 116 -17.34 -2.75 4.59
N TYR A 117 -17.32 -2.83 5.92
CA TYR A 117 -17.78 -4.00 6.66
C TYR A 117 -16.98 -5.28 6.44
N LYS A 118 -15.80 -5.21 5.81
CA LYS A 118 -14.97 -6.39 5.54
C LYS A 118 -13.56 -6.19 6.07
N PHE A 119 -12.80 -5.27 5.49
CA PHE A 119 -11.40 -5.05 5.81
C PHE A 119 -10.93 -3.68 5.34
N ASP A 120 -9.81 -3.27 5.90
CA ASP A 120 -8.99 -2.17 5.40
C ASP A 120 -7.65 -2.73 4.92
N VAL A 121 -6.98 -1.99 4.03
CA VAL A 121 -5.64 -2.34 3.53
C VAL A 121 -4.78 -1.09 3.52
N GLU A 122 -3.51 -1.24 3.86
CA GLU A 122 -2.47 -0.25 3.57
C GLU A 122 -1.42 -0.92 2.72
N ILE A 123 -1.00 -0.19 1.69
CA ILE A 123 0.07 -0.58 0.80
C ILE A 123 1.13 0.51 0.91
N VAL A 124 2.31 0.14 1.38
CA VAL A 124 3.43 1.05 1.61
C VAL A 124 4.51 0.80 0.57
N ASN A 125 4.94 1.88 -0.09
CA ASN A 125 6.18 1.94 -0.85
C ASN A 125 7.30 2.41 0.08
N GLU A 126 8.26 1.54 0.37
CA GLU A 126 9.33 1.76 1.34
C GLU A 126 10.53 2.57 0.79
N TYR A 127 10.41 3.11 -0.43
CA TYR A 127 11.39 4.01 -0.99
C TYR A 127 11.51 5.29 -0.17
N TRP A 128 12.64 5.99 -0.29
CA TRP A 128 12.91 7.17 0.50
C TRP A 128 11.90 8.30 0.24
N ALA A 129 11.46 8.93 1.32
CA ALA A 129 10.69 10.16 1.23
C ALA A 129 11.57 11.31 0.74
N ILE A 130 10.98 12.23 0.01
CA ILE A 130 11.64 13.48 -0.38
C ILE A 130 11.27 14.53 0.67
N ILE A 131 12.24 14.93 1.49
CA ILE A 131 12.07 15.89 2.58
C ILE A 131 13.01 17.06 2.33
N PHE A 132 12.50 18.28 2.48
CA PHE A 132 13.27 19.51 2.32
C PHE A 132 13.53 20.16 3.68
N SER A 133 14.75 20.65 3.84
CA SER A 133 15.19 21.43 5.00
C SER A 133 15.91 22.66 4.47
N GLU A 134 15.43 23.83 4.88
CA GLU A 134 15.90 25.12 4.34
C GLU A 134 15.86 25.19 2.79
N GLY A 135 14.88 24.53 2.16
CA GLY A 135 14.68 24.51 0.71
C GLY A 135 15.59 23.55 -0.06
N ILE A 136 16.45 22.80 0.63
CA ILE A 136 17.35 21.79 0.04
C ILE A 136 16.88 20.41 0.49
N ALA A 137 16.90 19.47 -0.45
CA ALA A 137 16.48 18.12 -0.21
C ALA A 137 17.51 17.42 0.72
N GLU A 138 17.03 16.86 1.85
CA GLU A 138 17.84 16.08 2.79
C GLU A 138 18.14 14.67 2.29
N LYS A 139 19.43 14.34 2.18
CA LYS A 139 19.85 12.99 1.80
C LYS A 139 19.38 11.96 2.85
N PRO A 140 18.71 10.87 2.45
CA PRO A 140 18.24 9.84 3.37
C PRO A 140 19.42 9.10 4.01
N VAL A 141 19.30 8.84 5.31
CA VAL A 141 20.31 8.11 6.10
C VAL A 141 19.99 6.61 6.19
N ARG A 142 18.69 6.25 6.11
CA ARG A 142 18.23 4.87 6.19
C ARG A 142 18.61 4.11 4.92
N VAL A 143 19.12 2.88 5.07
CA VAL A 143 19.29 1.94 3.95
C VAL A 143 17.92 1.41 3.51
N LEU A 144 17.68 1.32 2.20
CA LEU A 144 16.45 0.73 1.69
C LEU A 144 16.30 -0.72 2.19
N PRO A 145 15.09 -1.13 2.62
CA PRO A 145 14.86 -2.49 3.08
C PRO A 145 14.95 -3.49 1.92
N GLU A 146 15.06 -4.77 2.27
CA GLU A 146 15.02 -5.88 1.31
C GLU A 146 13.68 -5.96 0.55
N TYR A 147 12.59 -5.59 1.22
CA TYR A 147 11.24 -5.55 0.66
C TYR A 147 10.79 -4.11 0.50
N MET A 148 10.61 -3.69 -0.75
CA MET A 148 10.27 -2.34 -1.13
C MET A 148 8.76 -2.05 -1.10
N GLY A 149 7.93 -3.09 -1.05
CA GLY A 149 6.48 -2.99 -0.92
C GLY A 149 5.97 -3.81 0.26
N VAL A 150 5.07 -3.24 1.06
CA VAL A 150 4.37 -3.97 2.13
C VAL A 150 2.87 -3.77 1.97
N ILE A 151 2.15 -4.88 1.76
CA ILE A 151 0.69 -4.90 1.68
C ILE A 151 0.18 -5.55 2.96
N THR A 152 -0.65 -4.84 3.73
CA THR A 152 -1.26 -5.38 4.95
C THR A 152 -2.77 -5.20 4.91
N PHE A 153 -3.50 -6.30 4.94
CA PHE A 153 -4.95 -6.31 5.17
C PHE A 153 -5.23 -6.40 6.66
N TRP A 154 -6.26 -5.71 7.13
CA TRP A 154 -6.78 -5.79 8.50
C TRP A 154 -8.22 -6.29 8.53
N PHE A 155 -8.40 -7.50 9.03
CA PHE A 155 -9.70 -8.11 9.27
C PHE A 155 -10.05 -8.00 10.76
N SER A 156 -11.03 -7.18 11.10
CA SER A 156 -11.43 -6.96 12.51
C SER A 156 -11.96 -8.23 13.15
N LYS A 157 -11.42 -8.59 14.33
CA LYS A 157 -11.86 -9.72 15.16
C LYS A 157 -13.29 -9.55 15.70
N GLN A 158 -13.86 -8.34 15.59
CA GLN A 158 -15.27 -8.09 15.94
C GLN A 158 -16.25 -8.83 15.01
N ARG A 159 -15.75 -9.38 13.89
CA ARG A 159 -16.52 -10.14 12.91
C ARG A 159 -16.02 -11.59 12.88
N LYS A 160 -16.86 -12.51 12.40
CA LYS A 160 -16.41 -13.88 12.11
C LYS A 160 -15.38 -13.82 10.98
N ILE A 161 -14.19 -14.36 11.25
CA ILE A 161 -13.09 -14.43 10.29
C ILE A 161 -13.09 -15.81 9.65
N ASP A 162 -13.02 -15.83 8.33
CA ASP A 162 -12.88 -17.05 7.54
C ASP A 162 -11.40 -17.27 7.23
N MET A 163 -10.73 -18.09 8.04
CA MET A 163 -9.30 -18.35 7.90
C MET A 163 -8.95 -19.07 6.60
N GLU A 164 -9.84 -19.88 6.04
CA GLU A 164 -9.58 -20.57 4.77
C GLU A 164 -9.64 -19.59 3.60
N PHE A 165 -10.55 -18.61 3.66
CA PHE A 165 -10.52 -17.47 2.75
C PHE A 165 -9.21 -16.67 2.87
N LEU A 166 -8.76 -16.35 4.09
CA LEU A 166 -7.52 -15.58 4.27
C LEU A 166 -6.29 -16.30 3.73
N LYS A 167 -6.18 -17.62 3.95
CA LYS A 167 -5.08 -18.44 3.39
C LYS A 167 -5.11 -18.47 1.86
N ARG A 168 -6.30 -18.62 1.26
CA ARG A 168 -6.45 -18.58 -0.20
C ARG A 168 -6.07 -17.21 -0.76
N LEU A 169 -6.60 -16.14 -0.17
CA LEU A 169 -6.25 -14.77 -0.55
C LEU A 169 -4.74 -14.53 -0.48
N LEU A 170 -4.10 -14.94 0.62
CA LEU A 170 -2.66 -14.80 0.79
C LEU A 170 -1.90 -15.54 -0.30
N LYS A 171 -2.22 -16.82 -0.51
CA LYS A 171 -1.58 -17.67 -1.53
C LYS A 171 -1.72 -17.07 -2.92
N ASP A 172 -2.94 -16.76 -3.33
CA ASP A 172 -3.25 -16.29 -4.68
C ASP A 172 -2.57 -14.94 -4.96
N PHE A 173 -2.50 -14.05 -3.96
CA PHE A 173 -1.84 -12.76 -4.11
C PHE A 173 -0.30 -12.90 -4.17
N CYS A 174 0.28 -13.76 -3.33
CA CYS A 174 1.70 -14.10 -3.41
C CYS A 174 2.08 -14.71 -4.77
N GLU A 175 1.27 -15.65 -5.29
CA GLU A 175 1.48 -16.25 -6.61
C GLU A 175 1.34 -15.22 -7.74
N TYR A 176 0.31 -14.37 -7.69
CA TYR A 176 0.06 -13.33 -8.70
C TYR A 176 1.21 -12.32 -8.80
N LEU A 177 1.76 -11.92 -7.65
CA LEU A 177 2.88 -10.97 -7.60
C LEU A 177 4.25 -11.67 -7.73
N ASN A 178 4.31 -13.00 -7.60
CA ASN A 178 5.52 -13.79 -7.49
C ASN A 178 6.41 -13.33 -6.33
N THR A 179 5.84 -13.26 -5.12
CA THR A 179 6.56 -12.93 -3.89
C THR A 179 7.01 -14.17 -3.13
N ASP A 180 7.92 -13.97 -2.17
CA ASP A 180 8.49 -15.00 -1.32
C ASP A 180 8.27 -14.73 0.18
N TYR A 181 7.35 -13.82 0.50
CA TYR A 181 6.96 -13.54 1.87
C TYR A 181 5.45 -13.29 1.94
N GLY A 182 4.80 -14.05 2.82
CA GLY A 182 3.36 -14.03 3.00
C GLY A 182 2.95 -14.69 4.31
N VAL A 183 2.35 -13.92 5.21
CA VAL A 183 1.95 -14.40 6.55
C VAL A 183 0.56 -13.93 6.94
N ILE A 184 -0.10 -14.72 7.78
CA ILE A 184 -1.27 -14.33 8.54
C ILE A 184 -0.85 -14.26 10.01
N PHE A 185 -1.12 -13.13 10.67
CA PHE A 185 -0.75 -12.95 12.07
C PHE A 185 -1.84 -12.22 12.85
N ASP A 186 -1.85 -12.44 14.16
CA ASP A 186 -2.70 -11.71 15.09
C ASP A 186 -2.03 -10.36 15.43
N GLN A 187 -2.72 -9.24 15.18
CA GLN A 187 -2.15 -7.92 15.42
C GLN A 187 -1.86 -7.65 16.90
N GLU A 188 -2.63 -8.23 17.81
CA GLU A 188 -2.57 -7.96 19.25
C GLU A 188 -1.45 -8.75 19.91
N THR A 189 -1.29 -10.02 19.55
CA THR A 189 -0.28 -10.91 20.14
C THR A 189 1.00 -10.99 19.31
N HIS A 190 0.98 -10.52 18.06
CA HIS A 190 2.03 -10.71 17.06
C HIS A 190 2.32 -12.19 16.74
N GLU A 191 1.43 -13.11 17.12
CA GLU A 191 1.54 -14.52 16.79
C GLU A 191 1.31 -14.75 15.29
N VAL A 192 2.24 -15.44 14.64
CA VAL A 192 2.07 -15.90 13.26
C VAL A 192 1.16 -17.13 13.30
N LEU A 193 -0.02 -16.98 12.71
CA LEU A 193 -1.06 -18.01 12.66
C LEU A 193 -0.92 -18.92 11.43
N PHE A 194 -0.28 -18.41 10.38
CA PHE A 194 0.02 -19.14 9.16
C PHE A 194 1.16 -18.43 8.42
N ASP A 195 2.18 -19.17 8.03
CA ASP A 195 3.23 -18.74 7.12
C ASP A 195 3.13 -19.56 5.83
N LEU A 196 3.12 -18.90 4.68
CA LEU A 196 2.99 -19.56 3.38
C LEU A 196 4.29 -20.26 2.93
N PHE A 197 5.43 -19.83 3.47
CA PHE A 197 6.76 -20.23 2.99
C PHE A 197 7.59 -21.02 4.02
N GLU A 198 7.03 -21.30 5.21
CA GLU A 198 7.62 -22.22 6.21
C GLU A 198 7.12 -23.68 6.09
#